data_AF-A0A2P5YM39-F1
#
_entry.id   AF-A0A2P5YM39-F1
#
_cell.length_a   1.000
_cell.length_b   1.000
_cell.length_c   1.000
_cell.angle_alpha   90.00
_cell.angle_beta   90.00
_cell.angle_gamma   90.00
#
_symmetry.space_group_name_H-M   'P 1'
#
loop_
_entity.id
_entity.type
_entity.pdbx_description
1 polymer ?
#
loop_
_entity_poly.entity_id
_entity_poly.type
_entity_poly.pdbx_seq_one_letter_code
_entity_poly.pdbx_strand_id
1 'polypeptide(L)'
;MDKPDGPYLLGAVASGRFGVTPTFLANADQLEIKIAQGAKPGEGGQLPGKKVSAYIAKLRNSKPGVPLISPPPHHDIYSIEDLAQLIFDLHQVNPKAKVSVKLVAEAGIGTVASGVAKANADIIQRKLSAAKKSIKVVISLERLPRTRKIMTAKP
;
A
#
# COMPACT_ATOMS: atom_id res chain seq x y z
N MET A 1 -15.05 -1.48 -27.79
CA MET A 1 -15.73 -1.64 -26.49
C MET A 1 -14.71 -1.32 -25.42
N ASP A 2 -14.62 -0.05 -25.03
CA ASP A 2 -13.66 0.42 -24.03
C ASP A 2 -13.90 -0.29 -22.70
N LYS A 3 -12.87 -0.93 -22.15
CA LYS A 3 -12.90 -1.37 -20.76
C LYS A 3 -12.82 -0.09 -19.90
N PRO A 4 -13.81 0.20 -19.04
CA PRO A 4 -13.71 1.35 -18.12
C PRO A 4 -12.55 1.17 -17.12
N ASP A 5 -12.02 -0.05 -17.02
CA ASP A 5 -10.95 -0.50 -16.13
C ASP A 5 -9.81 -1.13 -16.96
N GLY A 6 -9.00 -0.31 -17.63
CA GLY A 6 -7.77 -0.78 -18.27
C GLY A 6 -6.81 -1.44 -17.25
N PRO A 7 -5.77 -2.19 -17.68
CA PRO A 7 -4.80 -2.78 -16.76
C PRO A 7 -4.21 -1.69 -15.87
N TYR A 8 -4.40 -1.81 -14.55
CA TYR A 8 -3.87 -0.85 -13.61
C TYR A 8 -2.40 -1.18 -13.39
N LEU A 9 -1.51 -0.38 -13.95
CA LEU A 9 -0.06 -0.53 -13.72
C LEU A 9 0.30 -0.49 -12.23
N LEU A 10 -0.50 0.20 -11.41
CA LEU A 10 -0.34 0.27 -9.96
C LEU A 10 -1.68 0.51 -9.24
N GLY A 11 -2.14 -0.47 -8.46
CA GLY A 11 -3.30 -0.33 -7.57
C GLY A 11 -2.87 0.07 -6.16
N ALA A 12 -3.41 1.16 -5.60
CA ALA A 12 -3.05 1.61 -4.26
C ALA A 12 -4.08 1.20 -3.21
N VAL A 13 -3.61 0.53 -2.16
CA VAL A 13 -4.36 0.19 -0.95
C VAL A 13 -3.95 1.18 0.14
N ALA A 14 -4.78 2.21 0.33
CA ALA A 14 -4.62 3.23 1.36
C ALA A 14 -5.67 3.05 2.46
N SER A 15 -5.46 3.70 3.62
CA SER A 15 -6.27 3.52 4.82
C SER A 15 -7.77 3.75 4.62
N GLY A 16 -8.16 4.69 3.75
CA GLY A 16 -9.56 4.97 3.43
C GLY A 16 -10.21 3.99 2.45
N ARG A 17 -9.43 3.07 1.83
CA ARG A 17 -9.89 2.07 0.85
C ARG A 17 -10.80 2.60 -0.28
N PHE A 18 -10.72 3.89 -0.56
CA PHE A 18 -11.57 4.54 -1.56
C PHE A 18 -11.36 3.92 -2.94
N GLY A 19 -12.42 3.31 -3.48
CA GLY A 19 -12.39 2.66 -4.80
C GLY A 19 -11.65 1.31 -4.84
N VAL A 20 -11.33 0.71 -3.70
CA VAL A 20 -10.75 -0.65 -3.65
C VAL A 20 -11.87 -1.67 -3.82
N THR A 21 -11.95 -2.28 -4.99
CA THR A 21 -12.91 -3.34 -5.32
C THR A 21 -12.18 -4.64 -5.70
N PRO A 22 -12.83 -5.82 -5.65
CA PRO A 22 -12.23 -7.07 -6.12
C PRO A 22 -11.76 -6.98 -7.58
N THR A 23 -12.54 -6.34 -8.44
CA THR A 23 -12.16 -6.10 -9.85
C THR A 23 -10.95 -5.19 -9.98
N PHE A 24 -10.84 -4.14 -9.16
CA PHE A 24 -9.66 -3.29 -9.14
C PHE A 24 -8.40 -4.06 -8.72
N LEU A 25 -8.50 -4.87 -7.67
CA LEU A 25 -7.37 -5.66 -7.15
C LEU A 25 -6.93 -6.76 -8.15
N ALA A 26 -7.88 -7.44 -8.79
CA ALA A 26 -7.61 -8.51 -9.74
C ALA A 26 -6.98 -8.02 -11.07
N ASN A 27 -7.16 -6.75 -11.43
CA ASN A 27 -6.66 -6.17 -12.68
C ASN A 27 -5.39 -5.30 -12.52
N ALA A 28 -4.80 -5.27 -11.32
CA ALA A 28 -3.56 -4.53 -11.07
C ALA A 28 -2.32 -5.40 -11.29
N ASP A 29 -1.28 -4.86 -11.93
CA ASP A 29 0.02 -5.55 -12.09
C ASP A 29 0.85 -5.49 -10.80
N GLN A 30 0.62 -4.45 -10.01
CA GLN A 30 1.27 -4.23 -8.72
C GLN A 30 0.29 -3.59 -7.74
N LEU A 31 0.29 -4.07 -6.50
CA LEU A 31 -0.50 -3.54 -5.40
C LEU A 31 0.41 -2.80 -4.42
N GLU A 32 0.07 -1.56 -4.03
CA GLU A 32 0.86 -0.73 -3.12
C GLU A 32 0.10 -0.46 -1.82
N ILE A 33 0.56 -1.03 -0.72
CA ILE A 33 0.11 -0.74 0.64
C ILE A 33 0.81 0.54 1.11
N LYS A 34 0.04 1.58 1.41
CA LYS A 34 0.57 2.89 1.84
C LYS A 34 0.52 3.07 3.35
N ILE A 35 1.53 2.61 4.09
CA ILE A 35 1.54 2.68 5.57
C ILE A 35 1.59 4.12 6.08
N ALA A 36 2.37 5.00 5.46
CA ALA A 36 2.44 6.40 5.85
C ALA A 36 2.77 7.33 4.67
N GLN A 37 2.36 8.60 4.78
CA GLN A 37 2.60 9.62 3.77
C GLN A 37 3.69 10.60 4.21
N GLY A 38 4.87 10.56 3.57
CA GLY A 38 6.01 11.40 3.96
C GLY A 38 5.86 12.93 3.75
N ALA A 39 4.73 13.39 3.21
CA ALA A 39 4.40 14.82 3.16
C ALA A 39 3.58 15.30 4.38
N LYS A 40 2.90 14.36 5.06
CA LYS A 40 2.10 14.59 6.25
C LYS A 40 2.15 13.34 7.14
N PRO A 41 3.27 13.10 7.84
CA PRO A 41 3.36 11.99 8.80
C PRO A 41 2.23 12.15 9.83
N GLY A 42 1.40 11.12 10.02
CA GLY A 42 0.31 11.17 10.99
C GLY A 42 -1.01 11.81 10.52
N GLU A 43 -1.14 12.24 9.26
CA GLU A 43 -2.44 12.58 8.64
C GLU A 43 -2.71 11.68 7.44
N GLY A 44 -3.94 11.19 7.29
CA GLY A 44 -4.34 10.48 6.08
C GLY A 44 -4.49 11.40 4.87
N GLY A 45 -4.70 10.81 3.69
CA GLY A 45 -4.90 11.56 2.45
C GLY A 45 -6.14 12.47 2.54
N GLN A 46 -6.00 13.71 2.06
CA GLN A 46 -7.09 14.69 2.03
C GLN A 46 -7.39 15.12 0.59
N LEU A 47 -8.63 14.94 0.16
CA LEU A 47 -9.15 15.49 -1.10
C LEU A 47 -10.27 16.48 -0.76
N PRO A 48 -10.07 17.80 -0.97
CA PRO A 48 -11.09 18.81 -0.70
C PRO A 48 -12.36 18.55 -1.50
N GLY A 49 -13.53 18.75 -0.90
CA GLY A 49 -14.84 18.48 -1.51
C GLY A 49 -15.07 19.20 -2.85
N LYS A 50 -14.56 20.43 -3.00
CA LYS A 50 -14.57 21.18 -4.27
C LYS A 50 -13.88 20.46 -5.44
N LYS A 51 -12.96 19.53 -5.15
CA LYS A 51 -12.28 18.69 -6.16
C LYS A 51 -12.95 17.33 -6.36
N VAL A 52 -14.01 17.03 -5.61
CA VAL A 52 -14.75 15.77 -5.69
C VAL A 52 -15.91 15.95 -6.66
N SER A 53 -15.60 15.83 -7.95
CA SER A 53 -16.60 15.82 -9.02
C SER A 53 -17.49 14.56 -8.94
N ALA A 54 -18.62 14.56 -9.67
CA ALA A 54 -19.49 13.39 -9.75
C ALA A 54 -18.75 12.12 -10.23
N TYR A 55 -17.82 12.29 -11.17
CA TYR A 55 -16.96 11.21 -11.65
C TYR A 55 -16.03 10.67 -10.55
N ILE A 56 -15.33 11.55 -9.83
CA ILE A 56 -14.42 11.16 -8.72
C ILE A 56 -15.20 10.50 -7.58
N ALA A 57 -16.40 11.03 -7.28
CA ALA A 57 -17.30 10.48 -6.27
C ALA A 57 -17.69 9.03 -6.60
N LYS A 58 -18.08 8.77 -7.87
CA LYS A 58 -18.39 7.43 -8.35
C LYS A 58 -17.20 6.47 -8.24
N LEU A 59 -16.01 6.90 -8.69
CA LEU A 59 -14.80 6.07 -8.61
C LEU A 59 -14.39 5.74 -7.16
N ARG A 60 -14.64 6.65 -6.22
CA ARG A 60 -14.27 6.49 -4.81
C ARG A 60 -15.41 5.98 -3.92
N ASN A 61 -16.53 5.60 -4.52
CA ASN A 61 -17.75 5.18 -3.83
C ASN A 61 -18.18 6.17 -2.72
N SER A 62 -18.18 7.47 -3.06
CA SER A 62 -18.49 8.57 -2.14
C SER A 62 -19.49 9.56 -2.76
N LYS A 63 -19.83 10.64 -2.04
CA LYS A 63 -20.77 11.69 -2.46
C LYS A 63 -20.04 12.86 -3.16
N PRO A 64 -20.56 13.38 -4.28
CA PRO A 64 -20.01 14.58 -4.92
C PRO A 64 -19.99 15.77 -3.96
N GLY A 65 -18.95 16.59 -4.04
CA GLY A 65 -18.79 17.77 -3.19
C GLY A 65 -18.38 17.50 -1.74
N VAL A 66 -18.38 16.25 -1.27
CA VAL A 66 -17.99 15.90 0.10
C VAL A 66 -16.47 15.70 0.18
N PRO A 67 -15.77 16.33 1.15
CA PRO A 67 -14.34 16.11 1.32
C PRO A 67 -14.04 14.66 1.69
N LEU A 68 -12.99 14.09 1.08
CA LEU A 68 -12.52 12.75 1.40
C LEU A 68 -11.27 12.84 2.25
N ILE A 69 -11.41 12.47 3.51
CA ILE A 69 -10.32 12.43 4.48
C ILE A 69 -10.11 10.96 4.83
N SER A 70 -8.93 10.43 4.52
CA SER A 70 -8.57 9.08 4.94
C SER A 70 -8.14 9.09 6.42
N PRO A 71 -8.43 8.03 7.18
CA PRO A 71 -7.94 7.91 8.55
C PRO A 71 -6.40 7.84 8.56
N PRO A 72 -5.73 8.37 9.59
CA PRO A 72 -4.27 8.37 9.65
C PRO A 72 -3.62 6.98 9.72
N PRO A 73 -4.09 6.02 10.55
CA PRO A 73 -3.67 4.63 10.44
C PRO A 73 -4.57 3.86 9.46
N HIS A 74 -4.02 2.82 8.85
CA HIS A 74 -4.86 1.73 8.34
C HIS A 74 -5.56 1.10 9.54
N HIS A 75 -6.89 1.06 9.51
CA HIS A 75 -7.69 0.53 10.61
C HIS A 75 -7.53 -0.99 10.78
N ASP A 76 -6.86 -1.64 9.84
CA ASP A 76 -6.61 -3.07 9.76
C ASP A 76 -5.12 -3.43 9.88
N ILE A 77 -4.26 -2.49 10.28
CA ILE A 77 -2.82 -2.73 10.46
C ILE A 77 -2.34 -2.10 11.77
N TYR A 78 -2.32 -2.89 12.85
CA TYR A 78 -1.82 -2.47 14.17
C TYR A 78 -0.51 -3.16 14.55
N SER A 79 -0.17 -4.25 13.87
CA SER A 79 1.03 -5.06 14.08
C SER A 79 1.69 -5.47 12.75
N ILE A 80 2.88 -6.06 12.83
CA ILE A 80 3.56 -6.57 11.62
C ILE A 80 2.86 -7.84 11.09
N GLU A 81 2.21 -8.58 11.97
CA GLU A 81 1.38 -9.74 11.68
C GLU A 81 0.14 -9.35 10.88
N ASP A 82 -0.52 -8.25 11.25
CA ASP A 82 -1.66 -7.72 10.48
C ASP A 82 -1.25 -7.30 9.07
N LEU A 83 -0.07 -6.68 8.93
CA LEU A 83 0.49 -6.36 7.62
C LEU A 83 0.78 -7.63 6.81
N ALA A 84 1.32 -8.67 7.45
CA ALA A 84 1.54 -9.96 6.79
C ALA A 84 0.23 -10.59 6.32
N GLN A 85 -0.83 -10.50 7.13
CA GLN A 85 -2.16 -10.98 6.75
C GLN A 85 -2.71 -10.21 5.54
N LEU A 86 -2.60 -8.88 5.54
CA LEU A 86 -3.04 -8.08 4.39
C LEU A 86 -2.23 -8.41 3.13
N ILE A 87 -0.91 -8.58 3.24
CA ILE A 87 -0.07 -8.99 2.10
C ILE A 87 -0.52 -10.35 1.57
N PHE A 88 -0.76 -11.31 2.48
CA PHE A 88 -1.27 -12.62 2.14
C PHE A 88 -2.61 -12.52 1.40
N ASP A 89 -3.57 -11.77 1.92
CA ASP A 89 -4.89 -11.59 1.32
C ASP A 89 -4.79 -10.98 -0.09
N LEU A 90 -3.91 -9.99 -0.30
CA LEU A 90 -3.68 -9.40 -1.61
C LEU A 90 -3.07 -10.39 -2.60
N HIS A 91 -2.14 -11.24 -2.17
CA HIS A 91 -1.62 -12.34 -2.99
C HIS A 91 -2.68 -13.40 -3.29
N GLN A 92 -3.61 -13.68 -2.37
CA GLN A 92 -4.74 -14.58 -2.64
C GLN A 92 -5.70 -14.01 -3.68
N VAL A 93 -6.02 -12.71 -3.58
CA VAL A 93 -6.91 -12.03 -4.53
C VAL A 93 -6.27 -11.92 -5.92
N ASN A 94 -4.96 -11.66 -5.99
CA ASN A 94 -4.23 -11.55 -7.25
C ASN A 94 -2.82 -12.16 -7.13
N PRO A 95 -2.66 -13.47 -7.43
CA PRO A 95 -1.37 -14.16 -7.33
C PRO A 95 -0.30 -13.68 -8.31
N LYS A 96 -0.68 -12.92 -9.34
CA LYS A 96 0.24 -12.38 -10.36
C LYS A 96 0.77 -10.99 -9.98
N ALA A 97 0.06 -10.25 -9.14
CA ALA A 97 0.46 -8.92 -8.73
C ALA A 97 1.58 -8.95 -7.71
N LYS A 98 2.58 -8.09 -7.89
CA LYS A 98 3.57 -7.83 -6.84
C LYS A 98 2.96 -6.96 -5.76
N VAL A 99 3.19 -7.29 -4.49
CA VAL A 99 2.76 -6.46 -3.35
C VAL A 99 3.93 -5.62 -2.87
N SER A 100 3.70 -4.31 -2.83
CA SER A 100 4.67 -3.32 -2.41
C SER A 100 4.23 -2.58 -1.17
N VAL A 101 5.14 -2.33 -0.24
CA VAL A 101 4.85 -1.58 0.98
C VAL A 101 5.62 -0.28 0.96
N LYS A 102 4.88 0.82 1.05
CA LYS A 102 5.43 2.18 1.07
C LYS A 102 5.57 2.66 2.50
N LEU A 103 6.82 2.90 2.91
CA LEU A 103 7.18 3.40 4.23
C LEU A 103 7.74 4.83 4.14
N VAL A 104 7.68 5.56 5.26
CA VAL A 104 8.31 6.89 5.41
C VAL A 104 9.68 6.72 6.06
N ALA A 105 10.67 7.45 5.56
CA ALA A 105 12.03 7.41 6.10
C ALA A 105 12.10 8.11 7.47
N GLU A 106 12.40 7.32 8.50
CA GLU A 106 12.63 7.77 9.87
C GLU A 106 13.74 6.92 10.52
N ALA A 107 14.30 7.36 11.64
CA ALA A 107 15.18 6.53 12.46
C ALA A 107 14.45 5.21 12.84
N GLY A 108 15.14 4.07 12.78
CA GLY A 108 14.54 2.76 13.05
C GLY A 108 13.81 2.11 11.87
N ILE A 109 13.75 2.75 10.70
CA ILE A 109 13.10 2.20 9.50
C ILE A 109 13.67 0.85 9.03
N GLY A 110 14.94 0.56 9.35
CA GLY A 110 15.58 -0.72 9.01
C GLY A 110 14.95 -1.92 9.70
N THR A 111 14.54 -1.77 10.96
CA THR A 111 13.85 -2.82 11.72
C THR A 111 12.46 -3.08 11.14
N VAL A 112 11.73 -2.00 10.85
CA VAL A 112 10.40 -2.09 10.20
C VAL A 112 10.51 -2.72 8.82
N ALA A 113 11.47 -2.29 7.99
CA ALA A 113 11.71 -2.87 6.68
C ALA A 113 12.06 -4.38 6.75
N SER A 114 12.80 -4.79 7.78
CA SER A 114 13.10 -6.20 8.01
C SER A 114 11.85 -7.01 8.36
N GLY A 115 10.95 -6.43 9.17
CA GLY A 115 9.62 -7.00 9.44
C GLY A 115 8.78 -7.12 8.17
N VAL A 116 8.74 -6.06 7.36
CA VAL A 116 8.00 -6.02 6.09
C VAL A 116 8.52 -7.07 5.08
N ALA A 117 9.84 -7.28 5.03
CA ALA A 117 10.42 -8.34 4.22
C ALA A 117 9.98 -9.74 4.71
N LYS A 118 9.94 -9.95 6.04
CA LYS A 118 9.45 -11.22 6.64
C LYS A 118 7.94 -11.41 6.44
N ALA A 119 7.17 -10.33 6.32
CA ALA A 119 5.76 -10.33 6.00
C ALA A 119 5.44 -10.65 4.52
N ASN A 120 6.46 -11.06 3.74
CA ASN A 120 6.35 -11.49 2.35
C ASN A 120 5.99 -10.37 1.35
N ALA A 121 6.35 -9.12 1.64
CA ALA A 121 6.27 -8.06 0.63
C ALA A 121 7.29 -8.32 -0.50
N ASP A 122 6.89 -8.11 -1.76
CA ASP A 122 7.81 -8.27 -2.91
C ASP A 122 8.75 -7.07 -3.06
N ILE A 123 8.24 -5.87 -2.72
CA ILE A 123 8.93 -4.60 -2.91
C ILE A 123 8.76 -3.71 -1.67
N ILE A 124 9.86 -3.20 -1.13
CA ILE A 124 9.84 -2.18 -0.09
C ILE A 124 10.20 -0.84 -0.71
N GLN A 125 9.28 0.14 -0.62
CA GLN A 125 9.52 1.50 -1.08
C GLN A 125 9.73 2.44 0.09
N ARG A 126 10.88 3.12 0.10
CA ARG A 126 11.17 4.17 1.08
C ARG A 126 10.88 5.55 0.50
N LYS A 127 10.00 6.32 1.14
CA LYS A 127 9.79 7.74 0.82
C LYS A 127 10.60 8.63 1.76
N LEU A 128 11.51 9.43 1.21
CA LEU A 128 12.18 10.49 1.96
C LEU A 128 11.19 11.63 2.27
N SER A 129 11.31 12.22 3.46
CA SER A 129 10.54 13.41 3.87
C SER A 129 10.68 14.53 2.83
N ALA A 130 9.63 15.37 2.70
CA ALA A 130 9.33 16.30 1.62
C ALA A 130 10.43 17.30 1.19
N ALA A 131 11.57 17.37 1.90
CA ALA A 131 12.70 18.22 1.54
C ALA A 131 13.58 17.68 0.39
N LYS A 132 13.46 16.40 -0.02
CA LYS A 132 14.29 15.83 -1.10
C LYS A 132 13.45 14.96 -2.04
N LYS A 133 13.67 15.12 -3.36
CA LYS A 133 13.05 14.33 -4.45
C LYS A 133 12.88 12.86 -4.03
N SER A 134 11.72 12.29 -4.34
CA SER A 134 11.43 10.87 -4.08
C SER A 134 12.43 9.99 -4.83
N ILE A 135 13.48 9.52 -4.16
CA ILE A 135 14.37 8.50 -4.71
C ILE A 135 13.67 7.16 -4.49
N LYS A 136 13.22 6.55 -5.59
CA LYS A 136 12.66 5.20 -5.57
C LYS A 136 13.83 4.21 -5.40
N VAL A 137 14.26 3.98 -4.16
CA VAL A 137 15.14 2.85 -3.86
C VAL A 137 14.25 1.61 -3.84
N VAL A 138 14.21 0.87 -4.95
CA VAL A 138 13.53 -0.42 -5.05
C VAL A 138 14.49 -1.48 -4.54
N ILE A 139 14.26 -1.96 -3.32
CA ILE A 139 14.89 -3.22 -2.88
C ILE A 139 13.98 -4.33 -3.42
N SER A 140 14.33 -4.89 -4.58
CA SER A 140 13.66 -6.09 -5.11
C SER A 140 14.13 -7.29 -4.29
N LEU A 141 13.21 -7.93 -3.57
CA LEU A 141 13.52 -9.08 -2.70
C LEU A 141 13.62 -10.40 -3.48
N GLU A 142 13.63 -10.37 -4.82
CA GLU A 142 13.76 -11.54 -5.71
C GLU A 142 15.05 -12.37 -5.47
N ARG A 143 16.00 -11.87 -4.66
CA ARG A 143 17.21 -12.60 -4.26
C ARG A 143 17.14 -13.26 -2.87
N LEU A 144 16.02 -13.17 -2.16
CA LEU A 144 15.81 -13.95 -0.95
C LEU A 144 15.09 -15.26 -1.31
N PRO A 145 15.67 -16.44 -1.03
CA PRO A 145 15.00 -17.70 -1.31
C PRO A 145 13.66 -17.73 -0.57
N ARG A 146 12.56 -17.97 -1.31
CA ARG A 146 11.17 -18.13 -0.80
C ARG A 146 11.00 -19.28 0.20
N THR A 147 12.08 -19.98 0.53
CA THR A 147 12.15 -21.18 1.36
C THR A 147 13.12 -20.99 2.52
N ARG A 148 12.75 -20.17 3.50
CA ARG A 148 13.15 -20.45 4.89
C ARG A 148 11.92 -20.41 5.79
N LYS A 149 11.27 -21.58 5.87
CA LYS A 149 10.50 -21.99 7.04
C LYS A 149 11.27 -21.59 8.29
N ILE A 150 10.59 -20.87 9.18
CA ILE A 150 10.69 -20.93 10.64
C ILE A 150 12.06 -21.44 11.11
N MET A 151 13.04 -20.54 11.25
CA MET A 151 14.16 -20.82 12.14
C MET A 151 13.66 -20.59 13.56
N THR A 152 13.37 -21.70 14.23
CA THR A 152 13.29 -21.80 15.68
C THR A 152 14.49 -21.09 16.30
N ALA A 153 14.24 -20.03 17.06
CA ALA A 153 15.22 -19.56 18.02
C ALA A 153 15.14 -20.48 19.24
N LYS A 154 16.18 -21.29 19.47
CA LYS A 154 16.65 -21.81 20.77
C LYS A 154 17.99 -22.54 20.58
N PRO A 155 18.85 -22.65 21.60
CA PRO A 155 18.57 -23.07 22.99
C PRO A 155 18.01 -21.99 23.92
#